data_AF-A0A924ZBH0-F1
#
_entry.id   AF-A0A924ZBH0-F1
#
_cell.length_a   1.000
_cell.length_b   1.000
_cell.length_c   1.000
_cell.angle_alpha   90.00
_cell.angle_beta   90.00
_cell.angle_gamma   90.00
#
_symmetry.space_group_name_H-M   'P 1'
#
loop_
_entity.id
_entity.type
_entity.pdbx_description
1 polymer ?
#
loop_
_entity_poly.entity_id
_entity_poly.type
_entity_poly.pdbx_seq_one_letter_code
_entity_poly.pdbx_strand_id
1 'polypeptide(L)'
;MHNDITTLRRILRDCHTIAVVGLSAEWHRPSFFAAKYMQQHGYRIVPVNPRYAEVLGERCYASLADIPHPVDMVDVFRRTADVLPIAAQAIAIGARCLWQQIGVKNLAADELARQAGLASVLDRCVKIEHARIFGGLHWAGVNTGVISATRPA
;
A
#
# COMPACT_ATOMS: atom_id res chain seq x y z
N MET A 1 8.99 3.12 12.33
CA MET A 1 8.02 2.21 11.70
C MET A 1 6.66 2.29 12.38
N HIS A 2 5.57 2.23 11.61
CA HIS A 2 4.19 2.35 12.07
C HIS A 2 3.42 1.04 11.87
N ASN A 3 3.86 -0.02 12.54
CA ASN A 3 3.35 -1.38 12.35
C ASN A 3 2.37 -1.86 13.43
N ASP A 4 2.01 -0.99 14.38
CA ASP A 4 1.00 -1.31 15.38
C ASP A 4 -0.41 -1.29 14.78
N ILE A 5 -1.33 -2.06 15.37
CA ILE A 5 -2.66 -2.29 14.82
C ILE A 5 -3.51 -1.02 14.72
N THR A 6 -3.36 -0.10 15.69
CA THR A 6 -4.12 1.15 15.74
C THR A 6 -3.69 2.04 14.59
N THR A 7 -2.39 2.17 14.37
CA THR A 7 -1.86 2.96 13.27
C THR A 7 -2.19 2.35 11.92
N LEU A 8 -2.04 1.03 11.74
CA LEU A 8 -2.40 0.34 10.50
C LEU A 8 -3.89 0.51 10.17
N ARG A 9 -4.77 0.36 11.18
CA ARG A 9 -6.22 0.57 11.02
C ARG A 9 -6.54 2.00 10.60
N ARG A 10 -5.85 3.01 11.15
CA ARG A 10 -6.01 4.40 10.75
C ARG A 10 -5.55 4.64 9.32
N ILE A 11 -4.34 4.20 8.96
CA ILE A 11 -3.79 4.37 7.60
C ILE A 11 -4.73 3.77 6.56
N LEU A 12 -5.15 2.51 6.76
CA LEU A 12 -6.02 1.81 5.82
C LEU A 12 -7.42 2.44 5.75
N ARG A 13 -7.93 3.00 6.85
CA ARG A 13 -9.22 3.70 6.83
C ARG A 13 -9.13 5.03 6.08
N ASP A 14 -8.06 5.78 6.29
CA ASP A 14 -7.98 7.18 5.86
C ASP A 14 -7.37 7.33 4.47
N CYS A 15 -6.59 6.35 3.98
CA CYS A 15 -5.96 6.35 2.65
C CYS A 15 -6.81 5.57 1.66
N HIS A 16 -7.35 6.23 0.63
CA HIS A 16 -8.24 5.61 -0.35
C HIS A 16 -7.62 5.47 -1.73
N THR A 17 -6.71 6.38 -2.12
CA THR A 17 -6.00 6.33 -3.41
C THR A 17 -4.60 5.77 -3.23
N ILE A 18 -4.33 4.61 -3.83
CA ILE A 18 -3.10 3.84 -3.64
C ILE A 18 -2.32 3.80 -4.96
N ALA A 19 -1.13 4.41 -4.99
CA ALA A 19 -0.18 4.21 -6.08
C ALA A 19 0.61 2.92 -5.85
N VAL A 20 0.45 1.93 -6.72
CA VAL A 20 1.11 0.63 -6.59
C VAL A 20 2.33 0.60 -7.51
N VAL A 21 3.51 0.82 -6.93
CA VAL A 21 4.79 0.88 -7.65
C VAL A 21 5.31 -0.52 -7.91
N GLY A 22 5.46 -0.87 -9.20
CA GLY A 22 5.78 -2.23 -9.63
C GLY A 22 4.56 -3.14 -9.79
N LEU A 23 3.36 -2.57 -9.93
CA LEU A 23 2.17 -3.34 -10.28
C LEU A 23 2.36 -4.01 -11.65
N SER A 24 2.16 -5.33 -11.70
CA SER A 24 2.23 -6.12 -12.93
C SER A 24 0.83 -6.49 -13.41
N ALA A 25 0.61 -6.56 -14.72
CA ALA A 25 -0.62 -7.09 -15.32
C ALA A 25 -0.71 -8.63 -15.26
N GLU A 26 0.38 -9.31 -14.89
CA GLU A 26 0.41 -10.77 -14.78
C GLU A 26 -0.37 -11.22 -13.54
N TRP A 27 -1.45 -11.97 -13.74
CA TRP A 27 -2.38 -12.36 -12.67
C TRP A 27 -1.73 -13.13 -11.53
N HIS A 28 -0.66 -13.89 -11.80
CA HIS A 28 0.02 -14.72 -10.80
C HIS A 28 0.98 -13.93 -9.91
N ARG A 29 1.23 -12.64 -10.22
CA ARG A 29 2.13 -11.79 -9.44
C ARG A 29 1.45 -11.32 -8.15
N PRO A 30 2.17 -11.29 -7.01
CA PRO A 30 1.62 -10.79 -5.75
C PRO A 30 1.03 -9.37 -5.84
N SER A 31 1.66 -8.48 -6.62
CA SER A 31 1.19 -7.11 -6.80
C SER A 31 -0.20 -7.06 -7.45
N PHE A 32 -0.47 -7.91 -8.44
CA PHE A 32 -1.78 -8.00 -9.09
C PHE A 32 -2.86 -8.41 -8.09
N PHE A 33 -2.63 -9.47 -7.30
CA PHE A 33 -3.61 -9.93 -6.32
C PHE A 33 -3.87 -8.93 -5.20
N ALA A 34 -2.83 -8.27 -4.69
CA ALA A 34 -2.97 -7.26 -3.65
C ALA A 34 -3.78 -6.06 -4.17
N ALA A 35 -3.40 -5.51 -5.34
CA ALA A 35 -4.10 -4.39 -5.96
C ALA A 35 -5.55 -4.72 -6.28
N LYS A 36 -5.82 -5.88 -6.91
CA LYS A 36 -7.19 -6.31 -7.24
C LYS A 36 -8.05 -6.46 -5.99
N TYR A 37 -7.49 -7.05 -4.92
CA TYR A 37 -8.20 -7.18 -3.65
C TYR A 37 -8.57 -5.81 -3.08
N MET A 38 -7.63 -4.86 -3.04
CA MET A 38 -7.91 -3.52 -2.53
C MET A 38 -8.94 -2.78 -3.41
N GLN A 39 -8.88 -2.91 -4.74
CA GLN A 39 -9.88 -2.35 -5.66
C GLN A 39 -11.30 -2.89 -5.38
N GLN A 40 -11.42 -4.20 -5.12
CA GLN A 40 -12.69 -4.84 -4.74
C GLN A 40 -13.24 -4.35 -3.39
N HIS A 41 -12.39 -3.78 -2.53
CA HIS A 41 -12.78 -3.21 -1.23
C HIS A 41 -12.90 -1.67 -1.28
N GLY A 42 -13.06 -1.09 -2.48
CA GLY A 42 -13.41 0.32 -2.67
C GLY A 42 -12.23 1.29 -2.68
N TYR A 43 -10.99 0.80 -2.72
CA TYR A 43 -9.82 1.66 -2.88
C TYR A 43 -9.58 1.96 -4.36
N ARG A 44 -9.15 3.19 -4.67
CA ARG A 44 -8.72 3.57 -6.01
C ARG A 44 -7.27 3.15 -6.22
N ILE A 45 -7.02 2.28 -7.19
CA ILE A 45 -5.67 1.82 -7.54
C ILE A 45 -5.09 2.67 -8.66
N VAL A 46 -3.86 3.14 -8.48
CA VAL A 46 -3.09 3.87 -9.49
C VAL A 46 -1.85 3.05 -9.84
N PRO A 47 -1.85 2.30 -10.96
CA PRO A 47 -0.72 1.45 -11.32
C PRO A 47 0.49 2.29 -11.75
N VAL A 48 1.67 2.02 -11.18
CA VAL A 48 2.92 2.67 -11.57
C VAL A 48 3.92 1.63 -12.05
N ASN A 49 4.08 1.53 -13.36
CA ASN A 49 5.01 0.63 -14.02
C ASN A 49 5.20 1.01 -15.51
N PRO A 50 6.40 1.42 -15.95
CA PRO A 50 6.63 1.87 -17.33
C PRO A 50 6.45 0.77 -18.39
N ARG A 51 6.29 -0.49 -17.99
CA ARG A 51 6.10 -1.63 -18.90
C ARG A 51 4.66 -1.78 -19.41
N TYR A 52 3.70 -1.14 -18.76
CA TYR A 52 2.28 -1.32 -19.06
C TYR A 52 1.62 0.03 -19.32
N ALA A 53 0.63 0.05 -20.21
CA ALA A 53 -0.21 1.23 -20.44
C ALA A 53 -1.45 1.24 -19.54
N GLU A 54 -1.94 0.05 -19.17
CA GLU A 54 -3.13 -0.15 -18.34
C GLU A 54 -2.99 -1.43 -17.52
N VAL A 55 -3.48 -1.41 -16.28
CA VAL A 55 -3.56 -2.59 -15.41
C VAL A 55 -4.84 -2.51 -14.58
N LEU A 56 -5.62 -3.61 -14.49
CA LEU A 56 -6.88 -3.66 -13.72
C LEU A 56 -7.91 -2.59 -14.13
N GLY A 57 -7.95 -2.22 -15.42
CA GLY A 57 -8.85 -1.18 -15.95
C GLY A 57 -8.42 0.25 -15.62
N GLU A 58 -7.25 0.42 -15.00
CA GLU A 58 -6.71 1.73 -14.60
C GLU A 58 -5.51 2.09 -15.48
N ARG A 59 -5.42 3.37 -15.87
CA ARG A 59 -4.27 3.90 -16.61
C ARG A 59 -2.99 3.70 -15.79
N CYS A 60 -1.98 3.11 -16.42
CA CYS A 60 -0.67 2.92 -15.80
C CYS A 60 0.28 4.07 -16.14
N TYR A 61 0.93 4.59 -15.10
CA TYR A 61 1.89 5.68 -15.20
C TYR A 61 3.32 5.12 -15.14
N ALA A 62 4.25 5.77 -15.85
CA ALA A 62 5.65 5.35 -15.87
C ALA A 62 6.35 5.65 -14.54
N SER A 63 5.99 6.76 -13.90
CA SER A 63 6.53 7.19 -12.61
C SER A 63 5.44 7.79 -11.72
N LEU A 64 5.77 7.97 -10.43
CA LEU A 64 4.90 8.65 -9.47
C LEU A 64 4.64 10.12 -9.85
N ALA A 65 5.62 10.78 -10.47
CA ALA A 65 5.51 12.18 -10.89
C ALA A 65 4.54 12.40 -12.04
N ASP A 66 4.22 11.37 -12.82
CA ASP A 66 3.29 11.46 -13.95
C ASP A 66 1.81 11.43 -13.51
N ILE A 67 1.54 11.18 -12.23
CA ILE A 67 0.17 11.06 -11.69
C ILE A 67 -0.42 12.47 -11.53
N PRO A 68 -1.49 12.84 -12.26
CA PRO A 68 -2.00 14.22 -12.30
C PRO A 68 -2.99 14.53 -11.16
N HIS A 69 -3.07 13.68 -10.14
CA HIS A 69 -4.03 13.80 -9.05
C HIS A 69 -3.42 13.28 -7.74
N PRO A 70 -3.98 13.66 -6.57
CA PRO A 70 -3.44 13.25 -5.28
C PRO A 70 -3.37 11.74 -5.10
N VAL A 71 -2.35 11.29 -4.36
CA VAL A 71 -2.13 9.90 -3.94
C VAL A 71 -2.01 9.89 -2.43
N ASP A 72 -2.70 8.97 -1.76
CA ASP A 72 -2.65 8.86 -0.31
C ASP A 72 -1.51 7.96 0.15
N MET A 73 -1.38 6.81 -0.51
CA MET A 73 -0.42 5.78 -0.16
C MET A 73 0.39 5.33 -1.37
N VAL A 74 1.71 5.23 -1.20
CA VAL A 74 2.62 4.62 -2.16
C VAL A 74 2.96 3.21 -1.68
N ASP A 75 2.41 2.20 -2.36
CA ASP A 75 2.60 0.78 -2.08
C ASP A 75 3.67 0.16 -2.98
N VAL A 76 4.74 -0.37 -2.39
CA VAL A 76 5.98 -0.69 -3.10
C VAL A 76 6.18 -2.20 -3.25
N PHE A 77 6.10 -2.69 -4.50
CA PHE A 77 6.41 -4.07 -4.92
C PHE A 77 7.76 -4.17 -5.67
N ARG A 78 8.66 -3.22 -5.45
CA ARG A 78 10.01 -3.20 -6.02
C ARG A 78 11.03 -3.80 -5.06
N ARG A 79 12.21 -4.12 -5.58
CA ARG A 79 13.33 -4.64 -4.76
C ARG A 79 13.73 -3.59 -3.73
N THR A 80 14.17 -4.03 -2.56
CA THR A 80 14.59 -3.18 -1.44
C THR A 80 15.58 -2.05 -1.84
N ALA A 81 16.50 -2.32 -2.77
CA ALA A 81 17.45 -1.34 -3.27
C ALA A 81 16.80 -0.17 -4.04
N ASP A 82 15.63 -0.40 -4.65
CA ASP A 82 14.91 0.60 -5.43
C ASP A 82 14.02 1.49 -4.53
N VAL A 83 13.85 1.17 -3.24
CA VAL A 83 12.83 1.79 -2.37
C VAL A 83 13.20 3.21 -1.93
N LEU A 84 14.48 3.48 -1.64
CA LEU A 84 14.91 4.79 -1.18
C LEU A 84 14.58 5.93 -2.18
N PRO A 85 14.87 5.81 -3.49
CA PRO A 85 14.43 6.83 -4.45
C PRO A 85 12.90 6.89 -4.60
N ILE A 86 12.18 5.77 -4.42
CA ILE A 86 10.71 5.76 -4.41
C ILE A 86 10.16 6.54 -3.20
N ALA A 87 10.80 6.45 -2.03
CA ALA A 87 10.41 7.23 -0.86
C ALA A 87 10.56 8.73 -1.11
N ALA A 88 11.65 9.16 -1.76
CA ALA A 88 11.82 10.56 -2.16
C ALA A 88 10.72 11.02 -3.14
N GLN A 89 10.33 10.16 -4.09
CA GLN A 89 9.20 10.45 -5.00
C GLN A 89 7.86 10.51 -4.25
N ALA A 90 7.63 9.62 -3.29
CA ALA A 90 6.41 9.62 -2.46
C ALA A 90 6.26 10.94 -1.69
N ILE A 91 7.38 11.46 -1.15
CA ILE A 91 7.42 12.77 -0.50
C ILE A 91 7.11 13.88 -1.53
N ALA A 92 7.75 13.85 -2.70
CA ALA A 92 7.59 14.88 -3.73
C ALA A 92 6.15 15.01 -4.25
N ILE A 93 5.40 13.90 -4.35
CA ILE A 93 4.00 13.92 -4.76
C ILE A 93 3.02 14.24 -3.61
N GLY A 94 3.53 14.45 -2.39
CA GLY A 94 2.71 14.73 -1.22
C GLY A 94 1.91 13.52 -0.71
N ALA A 95 2.41 12.30 -0.91
CA ALA A 95 1.76 11.13 -0.34
C ALA A 95 1.74 11.19 1.19
N ARG A 96 0.74 10.57 1.80
CA ARG A 96 0.57 10.52 3.26
C ARG A 96 1.24 9.30 3.88
N CYS A 97 1.41 8.24 3.09
CA CYS A 97 1.98 6.97 3.56
C CYS A 97 2.93 6.33 2.52
N LEU A 98 4.08 5.88 2.99
CA LEU A 98 4.93 4.90 2.31
C LEU A 98 4.66 3.50 2.88
N TRP A 99 4.30 2.56 2.02
CA TRP A 99 4.01 1.18 2.39
C TRP A 99 4.98 0.22 1.70
N GLN A 100 5.88 -0.39 2.47
CA GLN A 100 6.82 -1.38 1.97
C GLN A 100 6.25 -2.78 2.18
N GLN A 101 6.01 -3.50 1.08
CA GLN A 101 5.38 -4.83 1.10
C GLN A 101 6.23 -5.88 1.83
N ILE A 102 5.63 -7.05 2.09
CA ILE A 102 6.33 -8.18 2.71
C ILE A 102 7.59 -8.53 1.92
N GLY A 103 8.71 -8.69 2.63
CA GLY A 103 10.03 -8.95 2.05
C GLY A 103 10.75 -7.71 1.51
N VAL A 104 10.10 -6.54 1.50
CA VAL A 104 10.71 -5.26 1.15
C VAL A 104 11.00 -4.48 2.43
N LYS A 105 12.29 -4.34 2.77
CA LYS A 105 12.75 -3.73 4.03
C LYS A 105 13.89 -2.74 3.82
N ASN A 106 13.56 -1.49 3.56
CA ASN A 106 14.53 -0.41 3.47
C ASN A 106 14.38 0.56 4.66
N LEU A 107 15.30 0.46 5.63
CA LEU A 107 15.27 1.28 6.84
C LEU A 107 15.61 2.75 6.56
N ALA A 108 16.48 3.03 5.59
CA ALA A 108 16.79 4.41 5.19
C ALA A 108 15.56 5.09 4.55
N ALA A 109 14.79 4.36 3.76
CA ALA A 109 13.53 4.84 3.21
C ALA A 109 12.46 5.06 4.29
N ASP A 110 12.38 4.17 5.29
CA ASP A 110 11.49 4.34 6.46
C ASP A 110 11.84 5.60 7.26
N GLU A 111 13.13 5.83 7.51
CA GLU A 111 13.60 7.05 8.19
C GLU A 111 13.29 8.31 7.38
N LEU A 112 13.62 8.31 6.09
CA LEU A 112 13.38 9.44 5.20
C LEU A 112 11.89 9.82 5.15
N ALA A 113 11.01 8.84 4.97
CA ALA A 113 9.56 9.06 4.93
C ALA A 113 9.07 9.67 6.24
N ARG A 114 9.51 9.14 7.40
CA ARG A 114 9.11 9.65 8.71
C ARG A 114 9.60 11.07 8.99
N GLN A 115 10.85 11.38 8.63
CA GLN A 115 11.40 12.74 8.78
C GLN A 115 10.63 13.77 7.95
N ALA A 116 10.12 13.35 6.79
CA ALA A 116 9.26 14.17 5.94
C ALA A 116 7.78 14.20 6.39
N GLY A 117 7.43 13.53 7.49
CA GLY A 117 6.08 13.53 8.06
C GLY A 117 5.13 12.47 7.49
N LEU A 118 5.60 11.55 6.65
CA LEU A 118 4.78 10.45 6.14
C LEU A 118 4.63 9.36 7.19
N ALA A 119 3.46 8.72 7.20
CA ALA A 119 3.35 7.39 7.79
C ALA A 119 4.24 6.41 7.00
N SER A 120 4.90 5.51 7.70
CA SER A 120 5.80 4.52 7.08
C SER A 120 5.55 3.14 7.66
N VAL A 121 5.06 2.25 6.81
CA VAL A 121 4.76 0.85 7.11
C VAL A 121 5.81 -0.03 6.45
N LEU A 122 6.36 -0.97 7.21
CA LEU A 122 7.50 -1.79 6.79
C LEU A 122 7.14 -3.27 6.89
N ASP A 123 7.41 -4.04 5.84
CA ASP A 123 7.25 -5.50 5.82
C ASP A 123 5.83 -5.97 6.16
N ARG A 124 4.83 -5.36 5.52
CA ARG A 124 3.42 -5.73 5.70
C ARG A 124 2.72 -5.80 4.35
N CYS A 125 1.81 -6.75 4.18
CA CYS A 125 1.02 -6.82 2.95
C CYS A 125 -0.27 -6.05 3.16
N VAL A 126 -0.54 -5.05 2.32
CA VAL A 126 -1.77 -4.24 2.40
C VAL A 126 -3.03 -5.11 2.41
N LYS A 127 -3.09 -6.15 1.56
CA LYS A 127 -4.21 -7.11 1.51
C LYS A 127 -4.38 -7.86 2.84
N ILE A 128 -3.28 -8.38 3.40
CA ILE A 128 -3.33 -9.19 4.62
C ILE A 128 -3.76 -8.31 5.79
N GLU A 129 -3.17 -7.13 5.96
CA GLU A 129 -3.53 -6.22 7.04
C GLU A 129 -4.96 -5.70 6.88
N HIS A 130 -5.40 -5.41 5.66
CA HIS A 130 -6.79 -5.05 5.39
C HIS A 130 -7.76 -6.19 5.77
N ALA A 131 -7.52 -7.41 5.30
CA ALA A 131 -8.36 -8.57 5.62
C ALA A 131 -8.36 -8.88 7.12
N ARG A 132 -7.21 -8.76 7.78
CA ARG A 132 -7.05 -8.94 9.23
C ARG A 132 -7.85 -7.90 10.03
N ILE A 133 -7.84 -6.64 9.60
CA ILE A 133 -8.43 -5.52 10.35
C ILE A 133 -9.91 -5.31 10.02
N PHE A 134 -10.34 -5.56 8.79
CA PHE A 134 -11.70 -5.29 8.29
C PHE A 134 -12.43 -6.51 7.72
N GLY A 135 -11.71 -7.52 7.25
CA GLY A 135 -12.27 -8.66 6.50
C GLY A 135 -12.89 -9.80 7.31
N GLY A 136 -13.29 -9.55 8.57
CA GLY A 136 -14.04 -10.54 9.36
C GLY A 136 -13.30 -11.85 9.68
N LEU A 137 -11.98 -11.94 9.46
CA LEU A 137 -11.21 -13.19 9.63
C LEU A 137 -11.31 -13.82 11.04
N HIS A 138 -11.65 -13.03 12.05
CA HIS A 138 -11.91 -13.52 13.40
C HIS A 138 -13.10 -14.51 13.46
N TRP A 139 -14.11 -14.34 12.61
CA TRP A 139 -15.24 -15.29 12.51
C TRP A 139 -14.82 -16.63 11.91
N ALA A 140 -13.76 -16.64 11.10
CA ALA A 140 -13.15 -17.86 10.57
C ALA A 140 -12.18 -18.53 11.55
N GLY A 141 -12.17 -18.11 12.83
CA GLY A 141 -11.30 -18.69 13.87
C GLY A 141 -9.83 -18.26 13.79
N VAL A 142 -9.50 -17.27 12.96
CA VAL A 142 -8.12 -16.74 12.84
C VAL A 142 -7.89 -15.69 13.93
N ASN A 143 -6.85 -15.85 14.73
CA ASN A 143 -6.44 -14.82 15.68
C ASN A 143 -5.88 -13.61 14.91
N THR A 144 -6.68 -12.54 14.83
CA THR A 144 -6.33 -11.29 14.14
C THR A 144 -5.58 -10.31 15.05
N GLY A 145 -5.49 -10.58 16.37
CA GLY A 145 -5.03 -9.61 17.36
C GLY A 145 -5.91 -8.36 17.46
N VAL A 146 -7.11 -8.36 16.86
CA VAL A 146 -8.10 -7.29 16.96
C VAL A 146 -9.10 -7.65 18.05
N ILE A 147 -9.28 -6.78 19.03
CA ILE A 147 -10.39 -6.86 19.99
C ILE A 147 -11.34 -5.70 19.67
N SER A 148 -12.59 -6.00 19.33
CA SER A 148 -13.62 -4.99 19.06
C SER A 148 -14.97 -5.43 19.60
N ALA A 149 -15.69 -4.50 20.24
CA ALA A 149 -17.08 -4.70 20.69
C ALA A 149 -18.10 -4.29 19.62
N THR A 150 -17.66 -3.75 18.49
CA THR A 150 -18.51 -3.28 17.39
C THR A 150 -18.80 -4.44 16.45
N ARG A 151 -20.07 -4.65 16.09
CA ARG A 151 -20.44 -5.64 15.07
C ARG A 151 -19.84 -5.21 13.72
N PRO A 152 -19.17 -6.10 12.97
CA PRO A 152 -18.80 -5.81 11.59
C PRO A 152 -20.05 -5.52 10.77
N ALA A 153 -19.94 -4.56 9.85
CA ALA A 153 -20.99 -4.25 8.88
C ALA A 153 -21.15 -5.39 7.85
#